data_AF-A0AAN5CIH2-F1
#
_entry.id   AF-A0AAN5CIH2-F1
#
_cell.length_a   1.000
_cell.length_b   1.000
_cell.length_c   1.000
_cell.angle_alpha   90.00
_cell.angle_beta   90.00
_cell.angle_gamma   90.00
#
_symmetry.space_group_name_H-M   'P 1'
#
loop_
_entity.id
_entity.type
_entity.pdbx_description
1 polymer ?
#
loop_
_entity_poly.entity_id
_entity_poly.type
_entity_poly.pdbx_seq_one_letter_code
_entity_poly.pdbx_strand_id
1 'polypeptide(L)'
;SASEEMDRPVLFYGLLPFSILSLVLYARILTIIWRRSSSLSFNSFFYKQTRSQAFLDISFVIVYFVTEIPAEWRSLWHLLTDLNGTILPQLIYCHSYLCILGQPYGITLIAINRMMLVSYPTFRLTTRFDSLPFIIVLVLHMTPPLGQKPSTFAYINAPPGISRQTEQWSLRLNSDLASAVCFIGAFVCAICYIIIFFVLQRRPLSSWRKDLPLIITSFILFLTLCLLAVFFFTNRFWVGINMETLYFLRKHFYIVSFPISLINP
;
A
#
# COMPACT_ATOMS: atom_id res chain seq x y z
N SER A 1 25.86 20.45 -27.06
CA SER A 1 26.22 20.79 -25.67
C SER A 1 24.99 21.17 -24.84
N ALA A 2 23.92 20.36 -24.86
CA ALA A 2 22.73 20.59 -24.05
C ALA A 2 21.94 19.27 -23.83
N SER A 3 22.65 18.14 -23.71
CA SER A 3 22.04 16.80 -23.63
C SER A 3 22.59 15.94 -22.49
N GLU A 4 23.25 16.54 -21.50
CA GLU A 4 23.95 15.80 -20.43
C GLU A 4 23.60 16.24 -18.99
N GLU A 5 22.54 17.04 -18.79
CA GLU A 5 22.16 17.52 -17.45
C GLU A 5 20.70 17.25 -17.09
N MET A 6 20.27 15.99 -17.17
CA MET A 6 19.07 15.56 -16.44
C MET A 6 19.37 14.35 -15.55
N ASP A 7 20.55 14.38 -14.91
CA ASP A 7 21.18 13.21 -14.29
C ASP A 7 20.90 13.06 -12.79
N ARG A 8 19.88 13.73 -12.26
CA ARG A 8 19.48 13.54 -10.85
C ARG A 8 17.96 13.50 -10.73
N PRO A 9 17.36 12.39 -10.27
CA PRO A 9 15.95 12.40 -9.93
C PRO A 9 15.78 13.27 -8.69
N VAL A 10 15.12 14.42 -8.91
CA VAL A 10 14.68 15.40 -7.91
C VAL A 10 13.93 14.75 -6.74
N LEU A 11 13.37 13.55 -6.95
CA LEU A 11 12.79 12.68 -5.91
C LEU A 11 13.69 12.50 -4.68
N PHE A 12 14.99 12.28 -4.86
CA PHE A 12 15.87 11.78 -3.80
C PHE A 12 16.04 12.79 -2.65
N TYR A 13 16.15 14.08 -2.97
CA TYR A 13 16.37 15.12 -1.96
C TYR A 13 15.13 15.39 -1.11
N GLY A 14 13.93 15.21 -1.68
CA GLY A 14 12.67 15.38 -0.96
C GLY A 14 12.25 14.12 -0.20
N LEU A 15 12.06 12.99 -0.89
CA LEU A 15 11.39 11.83 -0.32
C LEU A 15 12.26 11.02 0.65
N LEU A 16 13.58 10.96 0.46
CA LEU A 16 14.44 10.11 1.29
C LEU A 16 14.43 10.55 2.76
N PRO A 17 14.64 11.84 3.11
CA PRO A 17 14.59 12.27 4.52
C PRO A 17 13.23 12.01 5.17
N PHE A 18 12.12 12.29 4.46
CA PHE A 18 10.77 12.01 4.97
C PHE A 18 10.52 10.51 5.15
N SER A 19 10.99 9.68 4.23
CA SER A 19 10.85 8.23 4.31
C SER A 19 11.66 7.66 5.48
N ILE A 20 12.89 8.13 5.70
CA ILE A 20 13.72 7.73 6.85
C ILE A 20 13.03 8.12 8.16
N LEU A 21 12.61 9.37 8.28
CA LEU A 21 11.95 9.85 9.50
C LEU A 21 10.66 9.09 9.78
N SER A 22 9.83 8.90 8.75
CA SER A 22 8.59 8.13 8.85
C SER A 22 8.89 6.69 9.25
N LEU A 23 9.82 5.98 8.59
CA LEU A 23 10.19 4.61 8.95
C LEU A 23 10.68 4.47 10.41
N VAL A 24 11.46 5.43 10.93
CA VAL A 24 11.91 5.42 12.33
C VAL A 24 10.73 5.59 13.29
N LEU A 25 9.84 6.55 13.03
CA LEU A 25 8.62 6.74 13.82
C LEU A 25 7.73 5.50 13.77
N TYR A 26 7.62 4.91 12.59
CA TYR A 26 6.79 3.76 12.30
C TYR A 26 7.30 2.49 13.00
N ALA A 27 8.61 2.24 12.95
CA ALA A 27 9.25 1.16 13.70
C ALA A 27 9.09 1.33 15.22
N ARG A 28 9.16 2.57 15.73
CA ARG A 28 8.92 2.88 17.15
C ARG A 28 7.49 2.56 17.56
N ILE A 29 6.50 2.97 16.76
CA ILE A 29 5.08 2.71 17.04
C ILE A 29 4.79 1.21 16.98
N LEU A 30 5.33 0.51 15.97
CA LEU A 30 5.22 -0.94 15.86
C LEU A 30 5.82 -1.66 17.08
N THR A 31 6.98 -1.21 17.56
CA THR A 31 7.63 -1.76 18.76
C THR A 31 6.75 -1.57 20.00
N ILE A 32 6.09 -0.41 20.15
CA ILE A 32 5.17 -0.14 21.27
C ILE A 32 3.94 -1.05 21.19
N ILE A 33 3.32 -1.16 20.02
CA ILE A 33 2.14 -2.02 19.80
C ILE A 33 2.52 -3.48 20.06
N TRP A 34 3.70 -3.92 19.64
CA TRP A 34 4.18 -5.28 19.86
C TRP A 34 4.39 -5.58 21.33
N ARG A 35 5.13 -4.71 22.04
CA ARG A 35 5.40 -4.87 23.49
C ARG A 35 4.14 -4.82 24.34
N ARG A 36 3.13 -4.06 23.92
CA ARG A 36 1.85 -3.93 24.63
C ARG A 36 0.76 -4.85 24.09
N SER A 37 1.07 -5.78 23.18
CA SER A 37 0.07 -6.61 22.48
C SER A 37 -0.77 -7.50 23.40
N SER A 38 -0.33 -7.80 24.62
CA SER A 38 -1.08 -8.51 25.65
C SER A 38 -2.07 -7.62 26.43
N SER A 39 -1.96 -6.30 26.31
CA SER A 39 -2.90 -5.36 26.93
C SER A 39 -4.24 -5.37 26.19
N LEU A 40 -5.34 -5.34 26.95
CA LEU A 40 -6.71 -5.24 26.43
C LEU A 40 -6.87 -4.11 25.40
N SER A 41 -6.17 -2.98 25.58
CA SER A 41 -6.25 -1.84 24.67
C SER A 41 -5.58 -2.10 23.31
N PHE A 42 -4.53 -2.93 23.25
CA PHE A 42 -3.74 -3.18 22.03
C PHE A 42 -4.04 -4.55 21.39
N ASN A 43 -4.95 -5.32 21.99
CA ASN A 43 -5.41 -6.60 21.47
C ASN A 43 -6.69 -6.51 20.63
N SER A 44 -7.04 -5.32 20.13
CA SER A 44 -8.15 -5.14 19.19
C SER A 44 -7.78 -5.56 17.77
N PHE A 45 -8.79 -5.83 16.93
CA PHE A 45 -8.59 -6.12 15.52
C PHE A 45 -7.83 -5.00 14.83
N PHE A 46 -8.13 -3.74 15.16
CA PHE A 46 -7.45 -2.60 14.58
C PHE A 46 -5.92 -2.68 14.77
N TYR A 47 -5.44 -2.87 16.00
CA TYR A 47 -3.99 -2.94 16.25
C TYR A 47 -3.34 -4.20 15.66
N LYS A 48 -4.07 -5.33 15.58
CA LYS A 48 -3.61 -6.53 14.85
C LYS A 48 -3.45 -6.24 13.36
N GLN A 49 -4.43 -5.56 12.76
CA GLN A 49 -4.42 -5.18 11.36
C GLN A 49 -3.33 -4.14 11.08
N THR A 50 -3.16 -3.12 11.93
CA THR A 50 -2.08 -2.14 11.83
C THR A 50 -0.71 -2.81 11.88
N ARG A 51 -0.50 -3.79 12.76
CA ARG A 51 0.76 -4.56 12.77
C ARG A 51 1.00 -5.28 11.45
N SER A 52 -0.02 -5.94 10.91
CA SER A 52 0.11 -6.65 9.64
C SER A 52 0.35 -5.71 8.46
N GLN A 53 -0.30 -4.55 8.45
CA GLN A 53 -0.13 -3.50 7.45
C GLN A 53 1.26 -2.88 7.52
N ALA A 54 1.78 -2.66 8.73
CA ALA A 54 3.11 -2.10 8.92
C ALA A 54 4.22 -2.96 8.30
N PHE A 55 4.08 -4.29 8.30
CA PHE A 55 5.02 -5.16 7.59
C PHE A 55 5.04 -4.89 6.09
N LEU A 56 3.87 -4.70 5.46
CA LEU A 56 3.78 -4.38 4.04
C LEU A 56 4.34 -2.99 3.76
N ASP A 57 3.97 -1.99 4.56
CA ASP A 57 4.39 -0.60 4.39
C ASP A 57 5.92 -0.43 4.51
N ILE A 58 6.54 -0.99 5.57
CA ILE A 58 8.00 -0.93 5.77
C ILE A 58 8.73 -1.68 4.66
N SER A 59 8.29 -2.90 4.36
CA SER A 59 8.97 -3.71 3.34
C SER A 59 8.81 -3.12 1.94
N PHE A 60 7.66 -2.52 1.61
CA PHE A 60 7.44 -1.80 0.36
C PHE A 60 8.44 -0.67 0.20
N VAL A 61 8.59 0.19 1.21
CA VAL A 61 9.54 1.30 1.16
C VAL A 61 10.96 0.78 0.97
N ILE A 62 11.41 -0.18 1.79
CA ILE A 62 12.76 -0.75 1.67
C ILE A 62 13.02 -1.33 0.27
N VAL A 63 12.10 -2.15 -0.24
CA VAL A 63 12.26 -2.77 -1.56
C VAL A 63 12.23 -1.71 -2.67
N TYR A 64 11.37 -0.70 -2.57
CA TYR A 64 11.36 0.44 -3.50
C TYR A 64 12.72 1.14 -3.56
N PHE A 65 13.35 1.41 -2.41
CA PHE A 65 14.70 1.99 -2.33
C PHE A 65 15.76 1.09 -2.96
N VAL A 66 15.65 -0.22 -2.80
CA VAL A 66 16.63 -1.19 -3.33
C VAL A 66 16.45 -1.45 -4.83
N THR A 67 15.26 -1.24 -5.39
CA THR A 67 14.97 -1.70 -6.76
C THR A 67 14.54 -0.62 -7.72
N GLU A 68 13.65 0.29 -7.31
CA GLU A 68 13.15 1.33 -8.21
C GLU A 68 14.13 2.49 -8.31
N ILE A 69 14.88 2.80 -7.25
CA ILE A 69 15.90 3.87 -7.29
C ILE A 69 17.09 3.49 -8.17
N PRO A 70 17.73 2.30 -8.02
CA PRO A 70 18.80 1.90 -8.92
C PRO A 70 18.37 1.82 -10.38
N ALA A 71 17.09 1.55 -10.66
CA ALA A 71 16.56 1.50 -12.01
C ALA A 71 16.59 2.86 -12.73
N GLU A 72 16.50 3.96 -11.98
CA GLU A 72 16.59 5.33 -12.51
C GLU A 72 18.04 5.83 -12.66
N TRP A 73 19.01 5.22 -11.96
CA TRP A 73 20.41 5.65 -11.99
C TRP A 73 21.27 4.75 -12.86
N ARG A 74 21.74 5.28 -13.99
CA ARG A 74 22.54 4.52 -14.95
C ARG A 74 23.80 3.91 -14.34
N SER A 75 24.43 4.59 -13.39
CA SER A 75 25.60 4.06 -12.67
C SER A 75 25.26 2.85 -11.77
N LEU A 76 24.01 2.72 -11.32
CA LEU A 76 23.55 1.63 -10.45
C LEU A 76 22.87 0.49 -11.20
N TRP A 77 22.70 0.59 -12.51
CA TRP A 77 22.03 -0.42 -13.33
C TRP A 77 22.59 -1.84 -13.16
N HIS A 78 23.91 -1.94 -12.99
CA HIS A 78 24.60 -3.21 -12.75
C HIS A 78 24.03 -3.95 -11.52
N LEU A 79 23.65 -3.24 -10.47
CA LEU A 79 23.06 -3.83 -9.25
C LEU A 79 21.76 -4.60 -9.53
N LEU A 80 21.04 -4.26 -10.61
CA LEU A 80 19.81 -4.91 -11.01
C LEU A 80 20.05 -5.95 -12.10
N THR A 81 20.88 -5.65 -13.10
CA THR A 81 21.14 -6.58 -14.21
C THR A 81 21.93 -7.80 -13.76
N ASP A 82 22.78 -7.69 -12.75
CA ASP A 82 23.55 -8.81 -12.20
C ASP A 82 22.65 -9.81 -11.45
N LEU A 83 21.42 -9.42 -11.12
CA LEU A 83 20.40 -10.30 -10.54
C LEU A 83 19.71 -11.18 -11.59
N ASN A 84 19.89 -10.89 -12.89
CA ASN A 84 19.30 -11.68 -13.96
C ASN A 84 19.83 -13.13 -13.91
N GLY A 85 18.93 -14.10 -14.11
CA GLY A 85 19.25 -15.53 -13.97
C GLY A 85 19.15 -16.06 -12.54
N THR A 86 18.93 -15.19 -11.54
CA THR A 86 18.58 -15.60 -10.17
C THR A 86 17.06 -15.61 -9.95
N ILE A 87 16.61 -16.01 -8.75
CA ILE A 87 15.20 -15.96 -8.31
C ILE A 87 14.78 -14.57 -7.76
N LEU A 88 15.74 -13.65 -7.59
CA LEU A 88 15.48 -12.36 -6.94
C LEU A 88 14.54 -11.45 -7.75
N PRO A 89 14.67 -11.29 -9.08
CA PRO A 89 13.75 -10.45 -9.86
C PRO A 89 12.28 -10.86 -9.68
N GLN A 90 12.02 -12.17 -9.60
CA GLN A 90 10.71 -12.77 -9.40
C GLN A 90 10.19 -12.47 -7.99
N LEU A 91 11.01 -12.69 -6.95
CA LEU A 91 10.63 -12.42 -5.56
C LEU A 91 10.33 -10.95 -5.31
N ILE A 92 11.16 -10.04 -5.86
CA ILE A 92 10.95 -8.60 -5.74
C ILE A 92 9.64 -8.20 -6.44
N TYR A 93 9.34 -8.78 -7.60
CA TYR A 93 8.08 -8.51 -8.29
C TYR A 93 6.88 -9.00 -7.49
N CYS A 94 6.92 -10.24 -7.01
CA CYS A 94 5.86 -10.80 -6.17
C CYS A 94 5.64 -9.98 -4.91
N HIS A 95 6.72 -9.54 -4.26
CA HIS A 95 6.66 -8.65 -3.10
C HIS A 95 6.05 -7.28 -3.43
N SER A 96 6.43 -6.68 -4.57
CA SER A 96 5.85 -5.40 -5.02
C SER A 96 4.34 -5.52 -5.17
N TYR A 97 3.86 -6.59 -5.81
CA TYR A 97 2.42 -6.82 -5.98
C TYR A 97 1.72 -7.28 -4.71
N LEU A 98 2.41 -7.99 -3.82
CA LEU A 98 1.91 -8.30 -2.48
C LEU A 98 1.59 -6.99 -1.72
N CYS A 99 2.46 -5.99 -1.80
CA CYS A 99 2.21 -4.69 -1.20
C CYS A 99 1.08 -3.93 -1.92
N ILE A 100 1.11 -3.86 -3.26
CA ILE A 100 0.09 -3.15 -4.06
C ILE A 100 -1.32 -3.69 -3.83
N LEU A 101 -1.48 -5.00 -3.61
CA LEU A 101 -2.78 -5.63 -3.34
C LEU A 101 -3.13 -5.64 -1.86
N GLY A 102 -2.14 -5.96 -1.01
CA GLY A 102 -2.33 -6.07 0.43
C GLY A 102 -2.66 -4.73 1.07
N GLN A 103 -1.98 -3.65 0.69
CA GLN A 103 -2.18 -2.35 1.32
C GLN A 103 -3.61 -1.79 1.16
N PRO A 104 -4.20 -1.74 -0.06
CA PRO A 104 -5.62 -1.40 -0.24
C PRO A 104 -6.54 -2.30 0.56
N TYR A 105 -6.30 -3.61 0.56
CA TYR A 105 -7.15 -4.57 1.25
C TYR A 105 -7.12 -4.35 2.76
N GLY A 106 -5.95 -4.10 3.33
CA GLY A 106 -5.82 -3.79 4.75
C GLY A 106 -6.50 -2.49 5.15
N ILE A 107 -6.44 -1.45 4.30
CA ILE A 107 -7.21 -0.20 4.49
C ILE A 107 -8.71 -0.52 4.49
N THR A 108 -9.19 -1.35 3.57
CA THR A 108 -10.60 -1.76 3.51
C THR A 108 -11.02 -2.51 4.76
N LEU A 109 -10.20 -3.44 5.27
CA LEU A 109 -10.48 -4.15 6.53
C LEU A 109 -10.53 -3.19 7.73
N ILE A 110 -9.65 -2.19 7.78
CA ILE A 110 -9.67 -1.15 8.80
C ILE A 110 -10.98 -0.35 8.72
N ALA A 111 -11.40 0.08 7.53
CA ALA A 111 -12.64 0.83 7.34
C ALA A 111 -13.89 0.03 7.76
N ILE A 112 -13.96 -1.25 7.40
CA ILE A 112 -15.04 -2.17 7.81
C ILE A 112 -15.06 -2.30 9.35
N ASN A 113 -13.91 -2.56 9.96
CA ASN A 113 -13.81 -2.68 11.41
C ASN A 113 -14.29 -1.41 12.13
N ARG A 114 -13.89 -0.23 11.64
CA ARG A 114 -14.31 1.05 12.21
C ARG A 114 -15.81 1.29 12.06
N MET A 115 -16.39 0.96 10.91
CA MET A 115 -17.83 1.04 10.71
C MET A 115 -18.56 0.12 11.70
N MET A 116 -18.12 -1.12 11.88
CA MET A 116 -18.75 -2.05 12.83
C MET A 116 -18.66 -1.55 14.28
N LEU A 117 -17.51 -1.03 14.70
CA LEU A 117 -17.33 -0.51 16.07
C LEU A 117 -18.18 0.74 16.34
N VAL A 118 -18.28 1.65 15.36
CA VAL A 118 -19.08 2.87 15.51
C VAL A 118 -20.56 2.55 15.45
N SER A 119 -21.01 1.82 14.42
CA SER A 119 -22.43 1.59 14.16
C SER A 119 -23.03 0.48 15.02
N TYR A 120 -22.28 -0.57 15.31
CA TYR A 120 -22.78 -1.80 15.94
C TYR A 120 -21.83 -2.35 17.03
N PRO A 121 -21.52 -1.57 18.08
CA PRO A 121 -20.50 -1.92 19.08
C PRO A 121 -20.82 -3.21 19.86
N THR A 122 -22.10 -3.51 20.10
CA THR A 122 -22.53 -4.69 20.88
C THR A 122 -22.87 -5.90 20.03
N PHE A 123 -22.75 -5.80 18.70
CA PHE A 123 -23.13 -6.88 17.80
C PHE A 123 -22.14 -8.04 17.89
N ARG A 124 -22.66 -9.29 17.86
CA ARG A 124 -21.85 -10.51 18.02
C ARG A 124 -20.75 -10.64 16.96
N LEU A 125 -20.99 -10.14 15.75
CA LEU A 125 -19.99 -10.16 14.69
C LEU A 125 -18.83 -9.21 15.00
N THR A 126 -19.13 -7.99 15.45
CA THR A 126 -18.13 -6.98 15.84
C THR A 126 -17.20 -7.51 16.93
N THR A 127 -17.78 -8.10 17.98
CA THR A 127 -17.02 -8.67 19.11
C THR A 127 -16.19 -9.88 18.70
N ARG A 128 -16.73 -10.77 17.85
CA ARG A 128 -15.95 -11.90 17.29
C ARG A 128 -14.78 -11.42 16.43
N PHE A 129 -15.02 -10.45 15.55
CA PHE A 129 -13.99 -9.90 14.68
C PHE A 129 -12.86 -9.25 15.48
N ASP A 130 -13.20 -8.49 16.53
CA ASP A 130 -12.21 -7.86 17.43
C ASP A 130 -11.36 -8.89 18.19
N SER A 131 -11.98 -10.03 18.56
CA SER A 131 -11.34 -11.11 19.31
C SER A 131 -10.43 -12.03 18.48
N LEU A 132 -10.39 -11.89 17.15
CA LEU A 132 -9.60 -12.78 16.28
C LEU A 132 -8.11 -12.79 16.69
N PRO A 133 -7.44 -13.96 16.77
CA PRO A 133 -6.02 -14.01 17.05
C PRO A 133 -5.21 -13.38 15.90
N PHE A 134 -4.06 -12.80 16.24
CA PHE A 134 -3.21 -12.10 15.27
C PHE A 134 -2.86 -12.94 14.04
N ILE A 135 -2.59 -14.24 14.22
CA ILE A 135 -2.26 -15.15 13.10
C ILE A 135 -3.41 -15.23 12.09
N ILE A 136 -4.67 -15.27 12.55
CA ILE A 136 -5.82 -15.29 11.64
C ILE A 136 -5.95 -13.96 10.92
N VAL A 137 -5.77 -12.83 11.62
CA VAL A 137 -5.78 -11.49 10.99
C VAL A 137 -4.69 -11.38 9.93
N LEU A 138 -3.48 -11.86 10.23
CA LEU A 138 -2.36 -11.90 9.29
C LEU A 138 -2.68 -12.75 8.06
N VAL A 139 -3.20 -13.98 8.25
CA VAL A 139 -3.56 -14.86 7.13
C VAL A 139 -4.65 -14.20 6.28
N LEU A 140 -5.72 -13.66 6.89
CA LEU A 140 -6.78 -12.96 6.17
C LEU A 140 -6.20 -11.81 5.34
N HIS A 141 -5.34 -10.98 5.93
CA HIS A 141 -4.71 -9.86 5.25
C HIS A 141 -3.83 -10.31 4.06
N MET A 142 -3.11 -11.43 4.22
CA MET A 142 -2.20 -11.97 3.20
C MET A 142 -2.91 -12.86 2.16
N THR A 143 -4.23 -13.08 2.25
CA THR A 143 -4.95 -14.00 1.34
C THR A 143 -5.17 -13.43 -0.08
N PRO A 144 -5.67 -12.20 -0.27
CA PRO A 144 -5.88 -11.64 -1.62
C PRO A 144 -4.62 -11.57 -2.52
N PRO A 145 -3.40 -11.32 -2.01
CA PRO A 145 -2.20 -11.26 -2.84
C PRO A 145 -1.68 -12.61 -3.35
N LEU A 146 -2.30 -13.76 -2.99
CA LEU A 146 -1.91 -15.09 -3.48
C LEU A 146 -2.41 -15.43 -4.89
N GLY A 147 -3.23 -14.58 -5.51
CA GLY A 147 -3.75 -14.78 -6.87
C GLY A 147 -2.76 -14.52 -8.00
N GLN A 148 -1.49 -14.23 -7.69
CA GLN A 148 -0.45 -13.93 -8.68
C GLN A 148 -0.01 -15.21 -9.42
N LYS A 149 0.16 -15.12 -10.75
CA LYS A 149 0.74 -16.21 -11.53
C LYS A 149 2.27 -16.13 -11.51
N PRO A 150 2.99 -17.25 -11.31
CA PRO A 150 4.44 -17.30 -11.49
C PRO A 150 4.81 -16.89 -12.92
N SER A 151 5.79 -16.01 -13.07
CA SER A 151 6.34 -15.64 -14.37
C SER A 151 7.86 -15.43 -14.25
N THR A 152 8.56 -15.56 -15.36
CA THR A 152 10.00 -15.29 -15.44
C THR A 152 10.22 -13.80 -15.65
N PHE A 153 10.94 -13.18 -14.72
CA PHE A 153 11.25 -11.75 -14.75
C PHE A 153 12.74 -11.55 -15.05
N ALA A 154 13.03 -10.58 -15.91
CA ALA A 154 14.39 -10.11 -16.15
C ALA A 154 14.41 -8.58 -16.17
N TYR A 155 15.46 -7.99 -15.62
CA TYR A 155 15.76 -6.57 -15.75
C TYR A 155 16.38 -6.33 -17.12
N ILE A 156 15.72 -5.50 -17.93
CA ILE A 156 16.23 -5.09 -19.23
C ILE A 156 16.19 -3.58 -19.40
N ASN A 157 17.02 -3.06 -20.31
CA ASN A 157 16.99 -1.65 -20.68
C ASN A 157 15.66 -1.33 -21.38
N ALA A 158 14.87 -0.46 -20.74
CA ALA A 158 13.58 -0.01 -21.24
C ALA A 158 13.43 1.49 -20.93
N PRO A 159 13.33 2.38 -21.94
CA PRO A 159 13.26 3.81 -21.70
C PRO A 159 12.19 4.19 -20.66
N PRO A 160 12.50 5.03 -19.66
CA PRO A 160 13.70 5.86 -19.52
C PRO A 160 14.87 5.23 -18.73
N GLY A 161 14.83 3.95 -18.35
CA GLY A 161 15.85 3.33 -17.49
C GLY A 161 15.94 1.81 -17.62
N ILE A 162 16.06 1.12 -16.49
CA ILE A 162 15.92 -0.34 -16.43
C ILE A 162 14.52 -0.69 -15.94
N SER A 163 13.89 -1.68 -16.55
CA SER A 163 12.59 -2.18 -16.10
C SER A 163 12.58 -3.70 -16.05
N ARG A 164 11.77 -4.23 -15.13
CA ARG A 164 11.47 -5.66 -15.07
C ARG A 164 10.47 -6.00 -16.16
N GLN A 165 10.92 -6.75 -17.17
CA GLN A 165 10.04 -7.29 -18.18
C GLN A 165 9.63 -8.72 -17.87
N THR A 166 8.41 -9.03 -18.31
CA THR A 166 7.72 -10.32 -18.16
C THR A 166 6.77 -10.49 -19.34
N GLU A 167 6.20 -11.68 -19.48
CA GLU A 167 5.10 -11.92 -20.41
C GLU A 167 3.99 -10.85 -20.30
N GLN A 168 3.57 -10.30 -21.43
CA GLN A 168 2.59 -9.23 -21.49
C GLN A 168 1.25 -9.60 -20.81
N TRP A 169 0.87 -10.88 -20.89
CA TRP A 169 -0.30 -11.42 -20.22
C TRP A 169 -0.21 -11.26 -18.69
N SER A 170 0.93 -11.63 -18.07
CA SER A 170 1.13 -11.54 -16.62
C SER A 170 1.05 -10.10 -16.14
N LEU A 171 1.63 -9.16 -16.91
CA LEU A 171 1.54 -7.74 -16.62
C LEU A 171 0.09 -7.24 -16.66
N ARG A 172 -0.69 -7.64 -17.67
CA ARG A 172 -2.10 -7.26 -17.80
C ARG A 172 -2.94 -7.79 -16.65
N LEU A 173 -2.84 -9.09 -16.34
CA LEU A 173 -3.58 -9.71 -15.24
C LEU A 173 -3.31 -9.00 -13.91
N ASN A 174 -2.03 -8.79 -13.58
CA ASN A 174 -1.66 -8.20 -12.31
C ASN A 174 -2.09 -6.72 -12.23
N SER A 175 -2.02 -5.96 -13.34
CA SER A 175 -2.57 -4.61 -13.42
C SER A 175 -4.11 -4.58 -13.28
N ASP A 176 -4.83 -5.50 -13.91
CA ASP A 176 -6.29 -5.60 -13.81
C ASP A 176 -6.72 -5.97 -12.38
N LEU A 177 -6.02 -6.91 -11.73
CA LEU A 177 -6.23 -7.26 -10.32
C LEU A 177 -5.98 -6.07 -9.39
N ALA A 178 -4.86 -5.36 -9.56
CA ALA A 178 -4.54 -4.17 -8.76
C ALA A 178 -5.61 -3.09 -8.90
N SER A 179 -6.06 -2.83 -10.13
CA SER A 179 -7.17 -1.92 -10.40
C SER A 179 -8.45 -2.36 -9.70
N ALA A 180 -8.87 -3.62 -9.89
CA ALA A 180 -10.09 -4.15 -9.30
C ALA A 180 -10.09 -4.07 -7.77
N VAL A 181 -8.99 -4.46 -7.13
CA VAL A 181 -8.84 -4.40 -5.66
C VAL A 181 -8.90 -2.96 -5.15
N CYS A 182 -8.20 -2.02 -5.81
CA CYS A 182 -8.24 -0.62 -5.41
C CYS A 182 -9.64 -0.02 -5.55
N PHE A 183 -10.34 -0.32 -6.65
CA PHE A 183 -11.70 0.18 -6.91
C PHE A 183 -12.74 -0.40 -5.95
N ILE A 184 -12.76 -1.72 -5.80
CA ILE A 184 -13.68 -2.39 -4.87
C ILE A 184 -13.39 -1.91 -3.44
N GLY A 185 -12.12 -1.84 -3.07
CA GLY A 185 -11.69 -1.34 -1.76
C GLY A 185 -12.14 0.10 -1.51
N ALA A 186 -11.93 1.00 -2.47
CA ALA A 186 -12.36 2.40 -2.37
C ALA A 186 -13.90 2.50 -2.27
N PHE A 187 -14.64 1.73 -3.06
CA PHE A 187 -16.10 1.71 -3.01
C PHE A 187 -16.64 1.23 -1.66
N VAL A 188 -16.09 0.12 -1.12
CA VAL A 188 -16.45 -0.40 0.20
C VAL A 188 -16.10 0.60 1.31
N CYS A 189 -14.91 1.21 1.25
CA CYS A 189 -14.53 2.26 2.19
C CYS A 189 -15.48 3.46 2.14
N ALA A 190 -15.88 3.91 0.95
CA ALA A 190 -16.83 5.01 0.79
C ALA A 190 -18.15 4.71 1.49
N ILE A 191 -18.72 3.51 1.28
CA ILE A 191 -19.93 3.07 1.98
C ILE A 191 -19.71 3.07 3.50
N CYS A 192 -18.59 2.53 3.98
CA CYS A 192 -18.26 2.48 5.41
C CYS A 192 -18.23 3.88 6.02
N TYR A 193 -17.54 4.85 5.39
CA TYR A 193 -17.43 6.21 5.90
C TYR A 193 -18.74 7.00 5.82
N ILE A 194 -19.56 6.77 4.79
CA ILE A 194 -20.92 7.33 4.71
C ILE A 194 -21.75 6.86 5.91
N ILE A 195 -21.73 5.56 6.22
CA ILE A 195 -22.45 4.99 7.37
C ILE A 195 -21.92 5.56 8.68
N ILE A 196 -20.59 5.62 8.87
CA ILE A 196 -19.96 6.20 10.06
C ILE A 196 -20.43 7.64 10.25
N PHE A 197 -20.40 8.45 9.20
CA PHE A 197 -20.80 9.85 9.24
C PHE A 197 -22.27 10.01 9.67
N PHE A 198 -23.19 9.26 9.06
CA PHE A 198 -24.60 9.28 9.44
C PHE A 198 -24.84 8.87 10.90
N VAL A 199 -24.10 7.88 11.42
CA VAL A 199 -24.24 7.46 12.82
C VAL A 199 -23.67 8.50 13.78
N LEU A 200 -22.51 9.08 13.47
CA LEU A 200 -21.87 10.09 14.32
C LEU A 200 -22.68 11.38 14.39
N GLN A 201 -23.35 11.78 13.31
CA GLN A 201 -24.28 12.94 13.32
C GLN A 201 -25.41 12.79 14.34
N ARG A 202 -25.82 11.57 14.65
CA ARG A 202 -26.91 11.29 15.61
C ARG A 202 -26.43 11.15 17.06
N ARG A 203 -25.11 11.19 17.32
CA ARG A 203 -24.53 10.99 18.65
C ARG A 203 -23.89 12.27 19.18
N PRO A 204 -23.96 12.55 20.50
CA PRO A 204 -23.31 13.70 21.09
C PRO A 204 -21.78 13.60 20.94
N LEU A 205 -21.12 14.71 20.59
CA LEU A 205 -19.67 14.75 20.30
C LEU A 205 -18.79 14.25 21.46
N SER A 206 -19.24 14.42 22.71
CA SER A 206 -18.55 13.91 23.90
C SER A 206 -18.37 12.38 23.89
N SER A 207 -19.27 11.64 23.24
CA SER A 207 -19.26 10.17 23.23
C SER A 207 -18.18 9.57 22.32
N TRP A 208 -17.80 10.26 21.24
CA TRP A 208 -16.89 9.72 20.22
C TRP A 208 -15.60 10.53 20.03
N ARG A 209 -15.42 11.64 20.76
CA ARG A 209 -14.19 12.47 20.71
C ARG A 209 -12.90 11.67 20.94
N LYS A 210 -12.95 10.61 21.74
CA LYS A 210 -11.79 9.73 22.02
C LYS A 210 -11.38 8.89 20.81
N ASP A 211 -12.32 8.58 19.92
CA ASP A 211 -12.09 7.78 18.71
C ASP A 211 -11.81 8.62 17.47
N LEU A 212 -12.01 9.95 17.56
CA LEU A 212 -11.84 10.89 16.46
C LEU A 212 -10.46 10.80 15.78
N PRO A 213 -9.31 10.70 16.50
CA PRO A 213 -8.01 10.57 15.85
C PRO A 213 -7.94 9.31 14.96
N LEU A 214 -8.47 8.18 15.44
CA LEU A 214 -8.47 6.91 14.70
C LEU A 214 -9.38 6.99 13.46
N ILE A 215 -10.52 7.67 13.58
CA ILE A 215 -11.42 7.92 12.46
C ILE A 215 -10.73 8.80 11.41
N ILE A 216 -10.10 9.91 11.82
CA ILE A 216 -9.36 10.81 10.92
C ILE A 216 -8.26 10.06 10.19
N THR A 217 -7.38 9.34 10.91
CA THR A 217 -6.28 8.60 10.27
C THR A 217 -6.81 7.58 9.27
N SER A 218 -7.85 6.82 9.64
CA SER A 218 -8.47 5.85 8.72
C SER A 218 -9.09 6.53 7.49
N PHE A 219 -9.69 7.71 7.66
CA PHE A 219 -10.27 8.48 6.56
C PHE A 219 -9.21 9.03 5.61
N ILE A 220 -8.06 9.50 6.14
CA ILE A 220 -6.93 9.92 5.30
C ILE A 220 -6.41 8.73 4.47
N LEU A 221 -6.27 7.54 5.08
CA LEU A 221 -5.90 6.33 4.34
C LEU A 221 -6.90 5.99 3.22
N PHE A 222 -8.19 6.20 3.46
CA PHE A 222 -9.21 6.08 2.41
C PHE A 222 -9.01 7.10 1.27
N LEU A 223 -8.73 8.37 1.57
CA LEU A 223 -8.44 9.35 0.52
C LEU A 223 -7.21 8.96 -0.31
N THR A 224 -6.18 8.41 0.34
CA THR A 224 -5.02 7.89 -0.38
C THR A 224 -5.37 6.68 -1.24
N LEU A 225 -6.24 5.79 -0.76
CA LEU A 225 -6.75 4.67 -1.56
C LEU A 225 -7.55 5.17 -2.79
N CYS A 226 -8.34 6.23 -2.65
CA CYS A 226 -9.02 6.86 -3.79
C CYS A 226 -8.02 7.38 -4.83
N LEU A 227 -6.94 8.06 -4.39
CA LEU A 227 -5.88 8.50 -5.30
C LEU A 227 -5.21 7.32 -6.02
N LEU A 228 -4.97 6.22 -5.31
CA LEU A 228 -4.40 5.00 -5.89
C LEU A 228 -5.36 4.35 -6.91
N ALA A 229 -6.66 4.30 -6.63
CA ALA A 229 -7.67 3.80 -7.56
C ALA A 229 -7.73 4.65 -8.83
N VAL A 230 -7.72 5.98 -8.71
CA VAL A 230 -7.65 6.90 -9.86
C VAL A 230 -6.36 6.69 -10.66
N PHE A 231 -5.23 6.47 -9.99
CA PHE A 231 -3.96 6.18 -10.67
C PHE A 231 -4.02 4.91 -11.52
N PHE A 232 -4.53 3.80 -10.96
CA PHE A 232 -4.65 2.54 -11.71
C PHE A 232 -5.69 2.61 -12.83
N PHE A 233 -6.79 3.34 -12.62
CA PHE A 233 -7.75 3.64 -13.68
C PHE A 233 -7.10 4.38 -14.85
N THR A 234 -6.38 5.45 -14.52
CA THR A 234 -5.70 6.29 -15.51
C THR A 234 -4.67 5.47 -16.26
N ASN A 235 -3.87 4.65 -15.58
CA ASN A 235 -2.96 3.70 -16.23
C ASN A 235 -3.70 2.75 -17.17
N ARG A 236 -4.83 2.17 -16.74
CA ARG A 236 -5.59 1.22 -17.57
C ARG A 236 -6.18 1.89 -18.81
N PHE A 237 -6.61 3.14 -18.69
CA PHE A 237 -7.13 3.96 -19.77
C PHE A 237 -6.03 4.27 -20.80
N TRP A 238 -4.86 4.73 -20.35
CA TRP A 238 -3.76 5.14 -21.25
C TRP A 238 -3.01 3.98 -21.93
N VAL A 239 -3.03 2.75 -21.36
CA VAL A 239 -2.44 1.55 -21.99
C VAL A 239 -2.94 1.32 -23.42
N GLY A 240 -4.19 1.69 -23.72
CA GLY A 240 -4.78 1.55 -25.06
C GLY A 240 -4.60 2.75 -25.99
N ILE A 241 -4.05 3.87 -25.51
CA ILE A 241 -4.05 5.16 -26.23
C ILE A 241 -2.63 5.66 -26.45
N ASN A 242 -1.84 5.85 -25.37
CA ASN A 242 -0.51 6.42 -25.46
C ASN A 242 0.42 5.80 -24.41
N MET A 243 1.41 5.03 -24.88
CA MET A 243 2.40 4.37 -24.04
C MET A 243 3.38 5.37 -23.40
N GLU A 244 3.70 6.49 -24.03
CA GLU A 244 4.62 7.50 -23.48
C GLU A 244 4.02 8.16 -22.24
N THR A 245 2.74 8.58 -22.32
CA THR A 245 2.00 9.12 -21.18
C THR A 245 1.88 8.09 -20.05
N LEU A 246 1.67 6.81 -20.39
CA LEU A 246 1.66 5.73 -19.42
C LEU A 246 3.00 5.60 -18.68
N TYR A 247 4.12 5.58 -19.40
CA TYR A 247 5.45 5.51 -18.78
C TYR A 247 5.73 6.72 -17.89
N PHE A 248 5.34 7.92 -18.33
CA PHE A 248 5.45 9.13 -17.53
C PHE A 248 4.63 9.04 -16.22
N LEU A 249 3.39 8.56 -16.28
CA LEU A 249 2.56 8.37 -15.09
C LEU A 249 3.14 7.31 -14.15
N ARG A 250 3.58 6.17 -14.70
CA ARG A 250 4.19 5.07 -13.93
C ARG A 250 5.45 5.51 -13.19
N LYS A 251 6.27 6.37 -13.79
CA LYS A 251 7.42 6.98 -13.12
C LYS A 251 7.03 7.68 -11.81
N HIS A 252 5.85 8.29 -11.77
CA HIS A 252 5.35 9.04 -10.61
C HIS A 252 4.52 8.18 -9.63
N PHE A 253 4.57 6.85 -9.74
CA PHE A 253 3.80 5.95 -8.86
C PHE A 253 4.08 6.15 -7.36
N TYR A 254 5.29 6.57 -7.00
CA TYR A 254 5.64 6.85 -5.61
C TYR A 254 4.75 7.94 -4.98
N ILE A 255 4.27 8.92 -5.76
CA ILE A 255 3.43 10.02 -5.25
C ILE A 255 2.12 9.48 -4.67
N VAL A 256 1.59 8.40 -5.24
CA VAL A 256 0.33 7.80 -4.80
C VAL A 256 0.51 6.62 -3.85
N SER A 257 1.65 5.90 -3.94
CA SER A 257 1.90 4.69 -3.13
C SER A 257 2.64 4.97 -1.82
N PHE A 258 3.54 5.95 -1.77
CA PHE A 258 4.26 6.28 -0.54
C PHE A 258 3.34 6.82 0.55
N PRO A 259 2.37 7.70 0.28
CA PRO A 259 1.48 8.17 1.33
C PRO A 259 0.71 7.03 2.02
N ILE A 260 0.36 5.96 1.30
CA ILE A 260 -0.27 4.77 1.92
C ILE A 260 0.67 4.14 2.95
N SER A 261 1.95 4.03 2.59
CA SER A 261 2.98 3.38 3.40
C SER A 261 3.50 4.27 4.54
N LEU A 262 3.38 5.59 4.41
CA LEU A 262 3.98 6.56 5.34
C LEU A 262 2.96 7.26 6.26
N ILE A 263 1.66 7.26 5.93
CA ILE A 263 0.59 7.89 6.71
C ILE A 263 -0.02 6.91 7.73
N ASN A 264 0.11 5.61 7.50
CA ASN A 264 -0.39 4.60 8.42
C ASN A 264 0.23 4.85 9.83
N PRO A 265 -0.54 4.74 10.93
CA PRO A 265 -0.14 5.27 12.22
C PRO A 265 0.89 4.43 12.95
#